data_AF-A0A7X1U4V8-F1
#
_entry.id   AF-A0A7X1U4V8-F1
#
_cell.length_a   1.000
_cell.length_b   1.000
_cell.length_c   1.000
_cell.angle_alpha   90.00
_cell.angle_beta   90.00
_cell.angle_gamma   90.00
#
_symmetry.space_group_name_H-M   'P 1'
#
loop_
_entity.id
_entity.type
_entity.pdbx_description
1 polymer ?
#
loop_
_entity_poly.entity_id
_entity_poly.type
_entity_poly.pdbx_seq_one_letter_code
_entity_poly.pdbx_strand_id
1 'polypeptide(L)'
;MIDIKVLVANITRFSQSASTLSEAERKQRAENLIEQIKSAVAKGANLNQAYAHVQELTPYIEPQPNPLEALNYKLWIELKDRHTPPLLPSSLQREQIGLYAKASEQVIDEVLDSVEDEEQQHSLIEEKLSALRKQIFGMEEPQFLLQ
;
A
#
# COMPACT_ATOMS: atom_id res chain seq x y z
N MET A 1 -23.87 9.22 -2.54
CA MET A 1 -22.74 8.83 -3.42
C MET A 1 -22.21 10.11 -4.03
N ILE A 2 -20.92 10.46 -3.85
CA ILE A 2 -20.36 11.69 -4.44
C ILE A 2 -20.05 11.39 -5.91
N ASP A 3 -20.72 12.12 -6.81
CA ASP A 3 -20.46 12.10 -8.25
C ASP A 3 -19.07 12.68 -8.53
N ILE A 4 -18.32 12.08 -9.46
CA ILE A 4 -16.96 12.54 -9.81
C ILE A 4 -16.94 14.00 -10.28
N LYS A 5 -18.01 14.49 -10.91
CA LYS A 5 -18.16 15.90 -11.29
C LYS A 5 -18.24 16.82 -10.08
N VAL A 6 -18.88 16.37 -9.00
CA VAL A 6 -18.97 17.11 -7.75
C VAL A 6 -17.60 17.17 -7.07
N LEU A 7 -16.84 16.08 -7.12
CA LEU A 7 -15.48 16.04 -6.59
C LEU A 7 -14.55 17.03 -7.32
N VAL A 8 -14.55 17.01 -8.66
CA VAL A 8 -13.76 17.95 -9.46
C VAL A 8 -14.14 19.40 -9.16
N ALA A 9 -15.43 19.72 -9.07
CA ALA A 9 -15.89 21.07 -8.73
C ALA A 9 -15.42 21.52 -7.33
N ASN A 10 -15.36 20.60 -6.36
CA ASN A 10 -14.87 20.88 -5.02
C ASN A 10 -13.36 21.12 -4.99
N ILE A 11 -12.57 20.36 -5.78
CA ILE A 11 -11.14 20.58 -5.95
C ILE A 11 -10.90 21.97 -6.55
N THR A 12 -11.59 22.32 -7.64
CA THR A 12 -11.47 23.63 -8.28
C THR A 12 -11.82 24.77 -7.30
N ARG A 13 -12.91 24.65 -6.54
CA ARG A 13 -13.31 25.67 -5.55
C ARG A 13 -12.28 25.78 -4.42
N PHE A 14 -11.73 24.66 -3.97
CA PHE A 14 -10.66 24.66 -2.98
C PHE A 14 -9.42 25.40 -3.49
N SER A 15 -8.92 25.06 -4.67
CA SER A 15 -7.73 25.72 -5.25
C SER A 15 -7.93 27.23 -5.42
N GLN A 16 -9.13 27.68 -5.78
CA GLN A 16 -9.47 29.10 -5.89
C GLN A 16 -9.53 29.84 -4.54
N SER A 17 -9.82 29.13 -3.45
CA SER A 17 -9.97 29.72 -2.10
C SER A 17 -8.82 29.37 -1.16
N ALA A 18 -7.85 28.56 -1.60
CA ALA A 18 -6.79 28.05 -0.73
C ALA A 18 -5.96 29.17 -0.08
N SER A 19 -5.69 30.26 -0.81
CA SER A 19 -4.92 31.41 -0.32
C SER A 19 -5.62 32.19 0.78
N THR A 20 -6.95 32.12 0.88
CA THR A 20 -7.73 32.81 1.92
C THR A 20 -7.86 31.99 3.20
N LEU A 21 -7.41 30.73 3.20
CA LEU A 21 -7.45 29.82 4.33
C LEU A 21 -6.15 29.87 5.12
N SER A 22 -6.24 29.62 6.43
CA SER A 22 -5.07 29.34 7.25
C SER A 22 -4.37 28.07 6.77
N GLU A 23 -3.08 27.93 7.10
CA GLU A 23 -2.29 26.76 6.71
C GLU A 23 -2.90 25.45 7.22
N ALA A 24 -3.33 25.42 8.49
CA ALA A 24 -3.96 24.26 9.10
C ALA A 24 -5.27 23.87 8.40
N GLU A 25 -6.14 24.85 8.10
CA GLU A 25 -7.39 24.58 7.37
C GLU A 25 -7.13 24.13 5.94
N ARG A 26 -6.13 24.72 5.28
CA ARG A 26 -5.75 24.37 3.91
C ARG A 26 -5.27 22.93 3.83
N LYS A 27 -4.38 22.54 4.74
CA LYS A 27 -3.90 21.16 4.87
C LYS A 27 -5.03 20.19 5.13
N GLN A 28 -5.87 20.46 6.14
CA GLN A 28 -6.99 19.59 6.49
C GLN A 28 -7.98 19.42 5.32
N ARG A 29 -8.30 20.50 4.59
CA ARG A 29 -9.19 20.41 3.44
C ARG A 29 -8.58 19.65 2.28
N ALA A 30 -7.29 19.83 2.00
CA ALA A 30 -6.58 19.06 0.98
C ALA A 30 -6.58 17.57 1.32
N GLU A 31 -6.28 17.19 2.56
CA GLU A 31 -6.32 15.80 3.05
C GLU A 31 -7.72 15.19 2.88
N ASN A 32 -8.77 15.92 3.26
CA ASN A 32 -10.16 15.47 3.09
C ASN A 32 -10.57 15.27 1.62
N LEU A 33 -10.06 16.10 0.71
CA LEU A 33 -10.29 15.93 -0.73
C LEU A 33 -9.55 14.72 -1.28
N ILE A 34 -8.31 14.49 -0.83
CA ILE A 34 -7.54 13.29 -1.18
C ILE A 34 -8.26 12.01 -0.73
N GLU A 35 -8.85 11.97 0.46
CA GLU A 35 -9.65 10.82 0.91
C GLU A 35 -10.91 10.59 0.06
N GLN A 36 -11.56 11.67 -0.40
CA GLN A 36 -12.68 11.55 -1.34
C GLN A 36 -12.22 11.00 -2.71
N ILE A 37 -11.06 11.42 -3.20
CA ILE A 37 -10.45 10.87 -4.43
C ILE A 37 -10.17 9.37 -4.26
N LYS A 38 -9.54 8.97 -3.15
CA LYS A 38 -9.30 7.54 -2.82
C LYS A 38 -10.59 6.73 -2.81
N SER A 39 -11.67 7.26 -2.24
CA SER A 39 -12.99 6.61 -2.25
C SER A 39 -13.59 6.49 -3.65
N ALA A 40 -13.38 7.49 -4.51
CA ALA A 40 -13.84 7.46 -5.89
C ALA A 40 -13.07 6.42 -6.72
N VAL A 41 -11.75 6.32 -6.54
CA VAL A 41 -10.90 5.32 -7.21
C VAL A 41 -11.30 3.90 -6.82
N ALA A 42 -11.57 3.65 -5.54
CA ALA A 42 -12.09 2.35 -5.09
C ALA A 42 -13.44 1.97 -5.72
N LYS A 43 -14.17 2.93 -6.31
CA LYS A 43 -15.45 2.72 -7.01
C LYS A 43 -15.29 2.70 -8.54
N GLY A 44 -14.06 2.67 -9.06
CA GLY A 44 -13.77 2.60 -10.49
C GLY A 44 -13.53 3.95 -11.17
N ALA A 45 -13.27 5.03 -10.43
CA ALA A 45 -12.79 6.26 -11.04
C ALA A 45 -11.41 6.04 -11.71
N ASN A 46 -11.16 6.77 -12.79
CA ASN A 46 -9.91 6.66 -13.55
C ASN A 46 -8.69 7.01 -12.67
N LEU A 47 -7.78 6.04 -12.51
CA LEU A 47 -6.59 6.16 -11.65
C LEU A 47 -5.69 7.35 -12.02
N ASN A 48 -5.40 7.54 -13.32
CA ASN A 48 -4.49 8.59 -13.76
C ASN A 48 -5.08 9.98 -13.54
N GLN A 49 -6.38 10.17 -13.81
CA GLN A 49 -7.07 11.42 -13.54
C GLN A 49 -7.15 11.71 -12.04
N ALA A 50 -7.46 10.69 -11.23
CA ALA A 50 -7.48 10.80 -9.78
C ALA A 50 -6.10 11.19 -9.23
N TYR A 51 -5.03 10.59 -9.74
CA TYR A 51 -3.67 10.92 -9.32
C TYR A 51 -3.27 12.36 -9.69
N ALA A 52 -3.63 12.84 -10.88
CA ALA A 52 -3.40 14.22 -11.27
C ALA A 52 -4.04 15.21 -10.26
N HIS A 53 -5.28 14.95 -9.85
CA HIS A 53 -5.94 15.76 -8.81
C HIS A 53 -5.29 15.65 -7.43
N VAL A 54 -4.72 14.50 -7.07
CA VAL A 54 -3.92 14.39 -5.85
C VAL A 54 -2.68 15.27 -5.93
N GLN A 55 -1.98 15.28 -7.07
CA GLN A 55 -0.78 16.11 -7.27
C GLN A 55 -1.09 17.61 -7.23
N GLU A 56 -2.31 18.02 -7.61
CA GLU A 56 -2.79 19.40 -7.42
C GLU A 56 -2.97 19.77 -5.93
N LEU A 57 -3.24 18.78 -5.07
CA LEU A 57 -3.58 18.98 -3.66
C LEU A 57 -2.39 18.83 -2.71
N THR A 58 -1.41 17.98 -3.03
CA THR A 58 -0.27 17.68 -2.14
C THR A 58 0.62 18.86 -1.78
N PRO A 59 0.82 19.90 -2.63
CA PRO A 59 1.58 21.09 -2.24
C PRO A 59 0.95 21.89 -1.08
N TYR A 60 -0.35 21.69 -0.82
CA TYR A 60 -1.06 22.32 0.30
C TYR A 60 -0.91 21.55 1.62
N ILE A 61 -0.37 20.34 1.56
CA ILE A 61 -0.10 19.47 2.71
C ILE A 61 1.40 19.50 3.03
N GLU A 62 2.21 19.41 1.99
CA GLU A 62 3.65 19.35 2.06
C GLU A 62 4.27 20.27 0.97
N PRO A 63 4.71 21.48 1.32
CA PRO A 63 5.25 22.43 0.35
C PRO A 63 6.72 22.16 0.00
N GLN A 64 7.44 21.34 0.79
CA GLN A 64 8.87 21.10 0.56
C GLN A 64 9.09 20.04 -0.53
N PRO A 65 10.01 20.25 -1.49
CA PRO A 65 10.17 19.36 -2.65
C PRO A 65 10.41 17.88 -2.32
N ASN A 66 11.38 17.56 -1.45
CA ASN A 66 11.73 16.16 -1.17
C ASN A 66 10.61 15.42 -0.40
N PRO A 67 10.04 15.98 0.69
CA PRO A 67 8.90 15.36 1.36
C PRO A 67 7.65 15.29 0.47
N LEU A 68 7.45 16.25 -0.44
CA LEU A 68 6.35 16.26 -1.40
C LEU A 68 6.45 15.09 -2.40
N GLU A 69 7.64 14.79 -2.92
CA GLU A 69 7.85 13.63 -3.79
C GLU A 69 7.53 12.32 -3.06
N ALA A 70 8.01 12.15 -1.83
CA ALA A 70 7.71 10.98 -1.00
C ALA A 70 6.21 10.84 -0.74
N LEU A 71 5.51 11.94 -0.44
CA LEU A 71 4.07 11.96 -0.26
C LEU A 71 3.32 11.57 -1.55
N ASN A 72 3.72 12.14 -2.69
CA ASN A 72 3.13 11.82 -3.99
C ASN A 72 3.32 10.35 -4.37
N TYR A 73 4.49 9.77 -4.08
CA TYR A 73 4.75 8.35 -4.30
C TYR A 73 3.87 7.47 -3.40
N LYS A 74 3.80 7.79 -2.10
CA LYS A 74 2.93 7.06 -1.15
C LYS A 74 1.48 7.06 -1.62
N LEU A 75 0.96 8.23 -2.01
CA LEU A 75 -0.42 8.36 -2.46
C LEU A 75 -0.67 7.65 -3.80
N TRP A 76 0.31 7.61 -4.71
CA TRP A 76 0.22 6.81 -5.93
C TRP A 76 0.02 5.31 -5.62
N ILE A 77 0.81 4.76 -4.71
CA ILE A 77 0.69 3.36 -4.28
C ILE A 77 -0.70 3.11 -3.69
N GLU A 78 -1.15 3.96 -2.75
CA GLU A 78 -2.47 3.82 -2.14
C GLU A 78 -3.63 3.90 -3.16
N LEU A 79 -3.53 4.76 -4.17
CA LEU A 79 -4.53 4.83 -5.24
C LEU A 79 -4.51 3.59 -6.12
N LYS A 80 -3.32 3.09 -6.48
CA LYS A 80 -3.17 1.86 -7.27
C LYS A 80 -3.77 0.66 -6.54
N ASP A 81 -3.50 0.53 -5.25
CA ASP A 81 -4.02 -0.56 -4.41
C ASP A 81 -5.54 -0.46 -4.24
N ARG A 82 -6.12 0.74 -4.25
CA ARG A 82 -7.59 0.90 -4.23
C ARG A 82 -8.24 0.64 -5.59
N HIS A 83 -7.57 1.02 -6.67
CA HIS A 83 -8.07 0.85 -8.03
C HIS A 83 -8.05 -0.63 -8.44
N THR A 84 -6.96 -1.32 -8.09
CA THR A 84 -6.74 -2.73 -8.37
C THR A 84 -6.34 -3.38 -7.04
N PRO A 85 -7.31 -3.70 -6.18
CA PRO A 85 -7.02 -4.34 -4.90
C PRO A 85 -6.24 -5.62 -5.11
N PRO A 86 -5.24 -5.92 -4.26
CA PRO A 86 -4.54 -7.19 -4.32
C PRO A 86 -5.58 -8.32 -4.27
N LEU A 87 -5.36 -9.33 -5.10
CA LEU A 87 -6.23 -10.49 -5.12
C LEU A 87 -6.22 -11.13 -3.73
N LEU A 88 -7.39 -11.20 -3.10
CA LEU A 88 -7.54 -11.96 -1.87
C LEU A 88 -7.16 -13.43 -2.16
N PRO A 89 -6.39 -14.08 -1.27
CA PRO A 89 -6.04 -15.46 -1.49
C PRO A 89 -7.30 -16.33 -1.54
N SER A 90 -7.35 -17.24 -2.51
CA SER A 90 -8.40 -18.26 -2.62
C SER A 90 -8.49 -19.12 -1.33
N SER A 91 -9.57 -19.88 -1.16
CA SER A 91 -9.70 -20.79 0.00
C SER A 91 -8.54 -21.77 0.11
N LEU A 92 -8.11 -22.34 -1.02
CA LEU A 92 -6.96 -23.24 -1.09
C LEU A 92 -5.66 -22.51 -0.72
N GLN A 93 -5.44 -21.31 -1.26
CA GLN A 93 -4.27 -20.51 -0.89
C GLN A 93 -4.26 -20.15 0.60
N ARG A 94 -5.42 -19.83 1.20
CA ARG A 94 -5.51 -19.57 2.64
C ARG A 94 -5.13 -20.78 3.49
N GLU A 95 -5.55 -21.97 3.07
CA GLU A 95 -5.13 -23.21 3.73
C GLU A 95 -3.62 -23.43 3.60
N GLN A 96 -3.07 -23.27 2.40
CA GLN A 96 -1.63 -23.37 2.15
C GLN A 96 -0.81 -22.33 2.94
N ILE A 97 -1.30 -21.09 3.07
CA ILE A 97 -0.70 -20.04 3.91
C ILE A 97 -0.68 -20.48 5.38
N GLY A 98 -1.78 -21.04 5.88
CA GLY A 98 -1.84 -21.56 7.25
C GLY A 98 -0.91 -22.74 7.50
N LEU A 99 -0.73 -23.62 6.51
CA LEU A 99 0.26 -24.71 6.56
C LEU A 99 1.69 -24.17 6.55
N TYR A 100 1.98 -23.21 5.67
CA TYR A 100 3.28 -22.58 5.59
C TYR A 100 3.64 -21.89 6.90
N ALA A 101 2.74 -21.10 7.50
CA ALA A 101 3.00 -20.40 8.76
C ALA A 101 3.43 -21.35 9.89
N LYS A 102 2.70 -22.45 10.07
CA LYS A 102 3.02 -23.46 11.08
C LYS A 102 4.35 -24.16 10.80
N ALA A 103 4.61 -24.51 9.54
CA ALA A 103 5.85 -25.20 9.17
C ALA A 103 7.06 -24.26 9.20
N SER A 104 6.87 -22.97 8.90
CA SER A 104 7.93 -21.97 8.99
C SER A 104 8.37 -21.71 10.42
N GLU A 105 7.43 -21.66 11.38
CA GLU A 105 7.75 -21.54 12.81
C GLU A 105 8.64 -22.70 13.27
N GLN A 106 8.28 -23.94 12.89
CA GLN A 106 9.08 -25.12 13.22
C GLN A 106 10.48 -25.08 12.61
N VAL A 107 10.60 -24.65 11.35
CA VAL A 107 11.89 -24.51 10.67
C VAL A 107 12.77 -23.47 11.35
N ILE A 108 12.19 -22.33 11.75
CA ILE A 108 12.91 -21.26 12.44
C ILE A 108 13.39 -21.76 13.80
N ASP A 109 12.51 -22.35 14.60
CA ASP A 109 12.85 -22.88 15.93
C ASP A 109 13.96 -23.94 15.84
N GLU A 110 13.87 -24.87 14.88
CA GLU A 110 14.90 -25.90 14.66
C GLU A 110 16.27 -25.31 14.32
N VAL A 111 16.33 -24.26 13.48
CA VAL A 111 17.59 -23.62 13.12
C VAL A 111 18.15 -22.82 14.29
N LEU A 112 17.31 -22.09 15.03
CA LEU A 112 17.73 -21.34 16.21
C LEU A 112 18.26 -22.27 17.33
N ASP A 113 17.70 -23.46 17.48
CA ASP A 113 18.15 -24.46 18.47
C ASP A 113 19.43 -25.21 18.05
N SER A 114 19.80 -25.19 16.77
CA SER A 114 20.87 -26.03 16.21
C SER A 114 22.11 -25.29 15.70
N VAL A 115 22.00 -23.98 15.42
CA VAL A 115 23.08 -23.15 14.91
C VAL A 115 23.26 -21.97 15.86
N GLU A 116 24.47 -21.74 16.38
CA GLU A 116 24.74 -20.62 17.31
C GLU A 116 25.11 -19.32 16.60
N ASP A 117 25.67 -19.42 15.38
CA ASP A 117 26.11 -18.25 14.61
C ASP A 117 24.93 -17.58 13.89
N GLU A 118 24.73 -16.29 14.17
CA GLU A 118 23.58 -15.51 13.70
C GLU A 118 23.55 -15.39 12.17
N GLU A 119 24.70 -15.18 11.51
CA GLU A 119 24.77 -15.04 10.04
C GLU A 119 24.44 -16.38 9.34
N GLN A 120 24.91 -17.49 9.91
CA GLN A 120 24.57 -18.84 9.45
C GLN A 120 23.11 -19.20 9.74
N GLN A 121 22.54 -18.81 10.89
CA GLN A 121 21.12 -18.98 11.20
C GLN A 121 20.26 -18.29 10.15
N HIS A 122 20.51 -17.01 9.87
CA HIS A 122 19.75 -16.23 8.90
C HIS A 122 19.79 -16.87 7.49
N SER A 123 20.98 -17.26 7.04
CA SER A 123 21.16 -17.89 5.73
C SER A 123 20.41 -19.22 5.62
N LEU A 124 20.50 -20.07 6.66
CA LEU A 124 19.87 -21.38 6.69
C LEU A 124 18.34 -21.29 6.84
N ILE A 125 17.85 -20.31 7.62
CA ILE A 125 16.42 -20.01 7.72
C ILE A 125 15.87 -19.63 6.35
N GLU A 126 16.49 -18.67 5.65
CA GLU A 126 15.99 -18.26 4.32
C GLU A 126 16.04 -19.40 3.30
N GLU A 127 17.09 -20.23 3.31
CA GLU A 127 17.18 -21.40 2.44
C GLU A 127 16.04 -22.40 2.71
N LYS A 128 15.82 -22.76 3.98
CA LYS A 128 14.77 -23.70 4.37
C LYS A 128 13.37 -23.13 4.12
N LEU A 129 13.15 -21.83 4.37
CA LEU A 129 11.88 -21.16 4.08
C LEU A 129 11.61 -21.08 2.58
N SER A 130 12.62 -20.80 1.76
CA SER A 130 12.50 -20.81 0.29
C SER A 130 12.12 -22.20 -0.23
N ALA A 131 12.77 -23.26 0.27
CA ALA A 131 12.42 -24.64 -0.05
C ALA A 131 10.98 -24.98 0.37
N LEU A 132 10.56 -24.53 1.55
CA LEU A 132 9.21 -24.73 2.07
C LEU A 132 8.15 -24.00 1.21
N ARG A 133 8.42 -22.77 0.77
CA ARG A 133 7.55 -22.03 -0.17
C ARG A 133 7.39 -22.80 -1.47
N LYS A 134 8.49 -23.30 -2.04
CA LYS A 134 8.47 -24.11 -3.27
C LYS A 134 7.68 -25.40 -3.11
N GLN A 135 7.78 -26.06 -1.96
CA GLN A 135 7.02 -27.28 -1.67
C GLN A 135 5.52 -27.03 -1.53
N ILE A 136 5.13 -25.98 -0.81
CA ILE A 136 3.71 -25.73 -0.47
C ILE A 136 2.98 -25.02 -1.61
N PHE A 137 3.62 -24.05 -2.26
CA PHE A 137 3.01 -23.18 -3.27
C PHE A 137 3.47 -23.46 -4.69
N GLY A 138 4.49 -24.32 -4.89
CA GLY A 138 5.07 -24.59 -6.21
C GLY A 138 5.95 -23.46 -6.75
N MET A 139 6.25 -22.43 -5.94
CA MET A 139 7.06 -21.28 -6.30
C MET A 139 7.85 -20.76 -5.10
N GLU A 140 9.03 -20.20 -5.34
CA GLU A 140 9.95 -19.74 -4.29
C GLU A 140 9.50 -18.42 -3.65
N GLU A 141 8.90 -17.52 -4.43
CA GLU A 141 8.42 -16.21 -3.96
C GLU A 141 6.95 -15.96 -4.33
N PRO A 142 6.01 -16.57 -3.61
CA PRO A 142 4.59 -16.29 -3.79
C PRO A 142 4.26 -14.85 -3.36
N GLN A 143 3.89 -13.99 -4.32
CA GLN A 143 3.58 -12.57 -4.06
C GLN A 143 2.46 -12.34 -3.03
N PHE A 144 1.57 -13.31 -2.84
CA PHE A 144 0.50 -13.24 -1.84
C PHE A 144 0.97 -13.47 -0.40
N LEU A 145 2.22 -13.89 -0.18
CA LEU A 145 2.86 -13.88 1.14
C LEU A 145 3.52 -12.54 1.49
N LEU A 146 3.71 -11.66 0.49
CA LEU A 146 4.38 -10.36 0.64
C LEU A 146 3.38 -9.22 0.89
N GLN A 147 2.08 -9.55 1.03
CA GLN A 147 0.98 -8.62 1.27
C GLN A 147 0.72 -8.46 2.76
#